data_AF-G1WAK4-F1
#
_entry.id   AF-G1WAK4-F1
#
_cell.length_a   1.000
_cell.length_b   1.000
_cell.length_c   1.000
_cell.angle_alpha   90.00
_cell.angle_beta   90.00
_cell.angle_gamma   90.00
#
_symmetry.space_group_name_H-M   'P 1'
#
loop_
_entity.id
_entity.type
_entity.pdbx_description
1 polymer ?
#
loop_
_entity_poly.entity_id
_entity_poly.type
_entity_poly.pdbx_seq_one_letter_code
_entity_poly.pdbx_strand_id
1 'polypeptide(L)'
;MMQGFDIEKSEEFKTSKYFCKTHFDMAQIKKEESLYADLPKIYQFTSNREKEIMLGRNFKRVNDEVDAMIAELLGKENKVI
;
A
#
# COMPACT_ATOMS: atom_id res chain seq x y z
N MET A 1 -44.41 -22.20 29.46
CA MET A 1 -43.73 -21.27 28.52
C MET A 1 -42.31 -21.12 29.01
N MET A 2 -41.33 -21.55 28.20
CA MET A 2 -39.91 -21.55 28.57
C MET A 2 -39.47 -20.11 28.87
N GLN A 3 -39.12 -19.86 30.13
CA GLN A 3 -38.52 -18.59 30.56
C GLN A 3 -37.27 -18.37 29.71
N GLY A 4 -37.13 -17.16 29.16
CA GLY A 4 -36.04 -16.79 28.27
C GLY A 4 -34.69 -17.02 28.96
N PHE A 5 -34.06 -18.14 28.63
CA PHE A 5 -32.69 -18.41 29.01
C PHE A 5 -31.81 -17.49 28.15
N ASP A 6 -31.28 -16.45 28.79
CA ASP A 6 -30.39 -15.48 28.17
C ASP A 6 -28.99 -16.10 28.04
N ILE A 7 -28.78 -16.77 26.90
CA ILE A 7 -27.54 -17.49 26.58
C ILE A 7 -26.31 -16.57 26.69
N GLU A 8 -26.46 -15.25 26.46
CA GLU A 8 -25.37 -14.27 26.54
C GLU A 8 -24.90 -14.00 27.99
N LYS A 9 -25.76 -14.22 28.98
CA LYS A 9 -25.46 -14.00 30.41
C LYS A 9 -25.15 -15.29 31.17
N SER A 10 -25.33 -16.45 30.52
CA SER A 10 -25.00 -17.74 31.09
C SER A 10 -23.50 -17.85 31.35
N GLU A 11 -23.12 -18.20 32.58
CA GLU A 11 -21.73 -18.46 32.93
C GLU A 11 -21.15 -19.66 32.17
N GLU A 12 -22.01 -20.61 31.80
CA GLU A 12 -21.67 -21.83 31.08
C GLU A 12 -21.31 -21.58 29.61
N PHE A 13 -21.75 -20.45 29.05
CA PHE A 13 -21.47 -20.02 27.67
C PHE A 13 -20.70 -18.71 27.58
N LYS A 14 -19.88 -18.35 28.60
CA LYS A 14 -18.80 -17.36 28.49
C LYS A 14 -17.75 -17.84 27.48
N THR A 15 -18.14 -17.97 26.22
CA THR A 15 -17.21 -18.13 25.11
C THR A 15 -16.43 -16.83 25.04
N SER A 16 -15.11 -16.94 24.91
CA SER A 16 -14.20 -15.81 24.67
C SER A 16 -14.56 -14.98 23.42
N LYS A 17 -15.62 -15.35 22.70
CA LYS A 17 -16.18 -14.71 21.52
C LYS A 17 -16.64 -13.26 21.74
N TYR A 18 -17.11 -12.88 22.94
CA TYR A 18 -17.41 -11.46 23.25
C TYR A 18 -16.18 -10.68 23.72
N PHE A 19 -15.15 -11.39 24.17
CA PHE A 19 -13.83 -10.85 24.47
C PHE A 19 -12.88 -11.26 23.35
N CYS A 20 -13.14 -10.80 22.12
CA CYS A 20 -12.13 -10.65 21.07
C CYS A 20 -11.02 -9.66 21.48
N LYS A 21 -10.58 -9.72 22.74
CA LYS A 21 -9.27 -9.25 23.17
C LYS A 21 -8.29 -10.24 22.58
N THR A 22 -8.01 -10.07 21.30
CA THR A 22 -6.76 -10.55 20.74
C THR A 22 -5.68 -10.12 21.72
N HIS A 23 -4.95 -11.07 22.30
CA HIS A 23 -3.91 -10.77 23.26
C HIS A 23 -2.73 -10.15 22.50
N PHE A 24 -2.87 -8.88 22.12
CA PHE A 24 -1.84 -8.15 21.42
C PHE A 24 -0.68 -7.91 22.38
N ASP A 25 0.48 -8.45 22.03
CA ASP A 25 1.72 -8.11 22.71
C ASP A 25 2.15 -6.71 22.27
N MET A 26 1.74 -5.72 23.05
CA MET A 26 2.05 -4.31 22.80
C MET A 26 3.55 -4.02 22.87
N ALA A 27 4.35 -4.84 23.55
CA ALA A 27 5.79 -4.69 23.57
C ALA A 27 6.42 -5.18 22.26
N GLN A 28 5.93 -6.30 21.72
CA GLN A 28 6.34 -6.81 20.41
C GLN A 28 5.95 -5.85 19.29
N ILE A 29 4.74 -5.31 19.31
CA ILE A 29 4.26 -4.34 18.31
C ILE A 29 5.13 -3.09 18.31
N LYS A 30 5.45 -2.51 19.47
CA LYS A 30 6.31 -1.33 19.54
C LYS A 30 7.74 -1.59 19.04
N LYS A 31 8.26 -2.80 19.29
CA LYS A 31 9.56 -3.22 18.76
C LYS A 31 9.52 -3.32 17.23
N GLU A 32 8.44 -3.86 16.66
CA GLU A 32 8.21 -3.90 15.21
C GLU A 32 8.11 -2.48 14.63
N GLU A 33 7.30 -1.61 15.22
CA GLU A 33 7.11 -0.22 14.79
C GLU A 33 8.41 0.60 14.83
N SER A 34 9.30 0.33 15.79
CA SER A 34 10.62 0.99 15.86
C SER A 34 11.56 0.65 14.71
N LEU A 35 11.27 -0.44 13.99
CA LEU A 35 12.03 -0.88 12.82
C LEU A 35 11.45 -0.34 11.52
N TYR A 36 10.33 0.40 11.57
CA TYR A 36 9.77 1.01 10.38
C TYR A 36 10.72 2.07 9.85
N ALA A 37 11.16 1.90 8.62
CA ALA A 37 11.91 2.93 7.91
C ALA A 37 10.96 4.07 7.51
N ASP A 38 11.45 5.30 7.60
CA ASP A 38 10.73 6.45 7.09
C ASP A 38 10.46 6.26 5.59
N LEU A 39 9.18 6.11 5.26
CA LEU A 39 8.75 6.07 3.88
C LEU A 39 9.15 7.41 3.23
N PRO A 40 9.93 7.39 2.14
CA PRO A 40 10.24 8.61 1.44
C PRO A 40 8.92 9.29 1.03
N LYS A 41 8.87 10.62 1.13
CA LYS A 41 7.70 11.39 0.67
C LYS A 41 7.70 11.40 -0.86
N ILE A 42 7.22 10.32 -1.46
CA ILE A 42 7.44 10.06 -2.90
C ILE A 42 6.55 10.93 -3.79
N TYR A 43 5.40 11.41 -3.31
CA TYR A 43 4.43 12.15 -4.12
C TYR A 43 3.64 13.20 -3.33
N GLN A 44 4.34 14.13 -2.68
CA GLN A 44 3.68 15.34 -2.21
C GLN A 44 3.72 16.39 -3.32
N PHE A 45 2.71 16.41 -4.18
CA PHE A 45 2.55 17.47 -5.17
C PHE A 45 2.03 18.73 -4.49
N THR A 46 2.64 19.89 -4.76
CA THR A 46 2.22 21.17 -4.16
C THR A 46 0.82 21.58 -4.64
N SER A 47 0.39 21.11 -5.82
CA SER A 47 -0.97 21.30 -6.35
C SER A 47 -1.37 20.21 -7.35
N ASN A 48 -2.67 20.06 -7.59
CA ASN A 48 -3.20 19.16 -8.64
C ASN A 48 -2.64 19.51 -10.03
N ARG A 49 -2.40 20.79 -10.32
CA ARG A 49 -1.82 21.22 -11.60
C ARG A 49 -0.38 20.74 -11.77
N GLU A 50 0.43 20.88 -10.71
CA GLU A 50 1.83 20.43 -10.74
C GLU A 50 1.93 18.92 -10.87
N LYS A 51 1.02 18.18 -10.23
CA LYS A 51 0.86 16.74 -10.42
C LYS A 51 0.66 16.37 -11.89
N GLU A 52 -0.32 16.96 -12.55
CA GLU A 52 -0.62 16.66 -13.97
C GLU A 52 0.58 16.99 -14.88
N ILE A 53 1.27 18.11 -14.64
CA ILE A 53 2.45 18.49 -15.40
C ILE A 53 3.59 17.47 -15.21
N MET A 54 3.88 17.08 -13.97
CA MET A 54 4.96 16.14 -13.65
C MET A 54 4.66 14.75 -14.22
N LEU A 55 3.42 14.27 -14.07
CA LEU A 55 2.99 12.99 -14.61
C LEU A 55 3.01 12.99 -16.14
N GLY A 56 2.54 14.06 -16.79
CA GLY A 56 2.59 14.19 -18.26
C GLY A 56 4.02 14.18 -18.81
N ARG A 57 4.96 14.86 -18.13
CA ARG A 57 6.39 14.82 -18.48
C ARG A 57 6.97 13.41 -18.35
N ASN A 58 6.65 12.72 -17.25
CA ASN A 58 7.10 11.34 -17.04
C ASN A 58 6.53 10.40 -18.09
N PHE A 59 5.25 10.53 -18.43
CA PHE A 59 4.61 9.72 -19.47
C PHE A 59 5.31 9.87 -20.82
N LYS A 60 5.58 11.12 -21.24
CA LYS A 60 6.31 11.38 -22.47
C LYS A 60 7.73 10.76 -22.43
N ARG A 61 8.50 11.03 -21.37
CA ARG A 61 9.87 10.54 -21.23
C ARG A 61 9.94 9.01 -21.33
N VAL A 62 9.04 8.31 -20.63
CA VAL A 62 9.00 6.85 -20.65
C VAL A 62 8.70 6.32 -22.05
N ASN A 63 7.76 6.93 -22.78
CA ASN A 63 7.49 6.54 -24.16
C ASN A 63 8.69 6.79 -25.07
N ASP A 64 9.33 7.96 -24.96
CA ASP A 64 10.51 8.30 -25.76
C ASP A 64 11.66 7.30 -25.48
N GLU A 65 11.86 6.88 -24.23
CA GLU A 65 12.86 5.87 -23.83
C GLU A 65 12.52 4.46 -24.36
N VAL A 66 11.24 4.07 -24.30
CA VAL A 66 10.76 2.79 -24.84
C VAL A 66 10.92 2.76 -26.37
N ASP A 67 10.57 3.84 -27.05
CA ASP A 67 10.73 3.95 -28.51
C ASP A 67 12.20 3.89 -28.92
N ALA A 68 13.09 4.55 -28.16
CA ALA A 68 14.54 4.47 -28.38
C ALA A 68 15.06 3.04 -28.18
N MET A 69 14.64 2.35 -27.11
CA MET A 69 14.99 0.96 -26.85
C MET A 69 14.51 0.04 -27.99
N ILE A 70 13.29 0.23 -28.49
CA ILE A 70 12.76 -0.54 -29.61
C ILE A 70 13.57 -0.27 -30.88
N ALA A 71 13.93 0.99 -31.15
CA ALA A 71 14.73 1.36 -32.31
C ALA A 71 16.14 0.72 -32.29
N GLU A 72 16.78 0.69 -31.12
CA GLU A 72 18.05 0.01 -30.89
C GLU A 72 17.93 -1.50 -31.17
N LEU A 73 16.93 -2.17 -30.58
CA LEU A 73 16.70 -3.60 -30.79
C LEU A 73 16.41 -3.97 -32.25
N LEU A 74 15.77 -3.07 -33.00
CA LEU A 74 15.48 -3.26 -34.43
C LEU A 74 16.67 -2.89 -35.33
N GLY A 75 17.81 -2.48 -34.78
CA GLY A 75 19.00 -2.08 -35.54
C GLY A 75 18.75 -0.86 -36.43
N LYS A 76 17.79 0.01 -36.06
CA LYS A 76 17.54 1.30 -36.74
C LYS A 76 18.53 2.37 -36.28
N GLU A 77 19.77 1.96 -36.05
CA GLU A 77 20.85 2.90 -35.81
C GLU A 77 21.08 3.65 -37.11
N ASN A 78 20.82 4.96 -37.09
CA ASN A 78 21.10 5.84 -38.20
C ASN A 78 22.56 5.63 -38.60
N LYS A 79 22.78 4.91 -39.72
CA LYS A 79 24.07 4.92 -40.41
C LYS A 79 24.34 6.38 -40.75
N VAL A 80 25.17 7.02 -39.94
CA VAL A 80 25.88 8.23 -40.31
C VAL A 80 26.85 7.79 -41.41
N ILE A 81 26.40 7.91 -42.66
CA ILE A 81 27.24 7.88 -43.86
C ILE A 81 27.59 9.33 -44.17
#